data_AF-A0A1W9PJG3-F1
#
_entry.id   AF-A0A1W9PJG3-F1
#
_cell.length_a   1.000
_cell.length_b   1.000
_cell.length_c   1.000
_cell.angle_alpha   90.00
_cell.angle_beta   90.00
_cell.angle_gamma   90.00
#
_symmetry.space_group_name_H-M   'P 1'
#
loop_
_entity.id
_entity.type
_entity.pdbx_description
1 polymer ?
#
loop_
_entity_poly.entity_id
_entity_poly.type
_entity_poly.pdbx_seq_one_letter_code
_entity_poly.pdbx_strand_id
1 'polypeptide(L)'
;MWKLFDEIVGKTIKCECGRVHIVPKIDFVFEDGISKNLGSFFKDEIFIADKNTFPLVDVPGERVIVLNDSERVLATMDRVKEVLKLLKEKKDLVSIGSGSLTDIARYASFLIGKNFSCFPTAPSVDAYTSSVSALIENGLKKTLKAVPPKRVEHIISHFLEMYYEMNGRIPLLHGLQVAMGTFVSIKAYEVILEDIPLRKSKISQEERENFLYETFGEKAKGFLEIYEKKRKKRNVDLASLKRVISPTYLEFKDTLLEHLKLLNLGELFSKFDLEFFRKAVIFSNSIRERYTVLDLLEELGILEDFSHFVIDEIRQLGFFS
;
A
#
# COMPACT_ATOMS: atom_id res chain seq x y z
N MET A 1 -10.88 18.50 12.88
CA MET A 1 -10.31 17.16 12.74
C MET A 1 -10.19 16.69 11.27
N TRP A 2 -10.78 17.36 10.25
CA TRP A 2 -10.66 16.92 8.84
C TRP A 2 -10.51 18.03 7.77
N LYS A 3 -10.20 19.28 8.15
CA LYS A 3 -10.25 20.43 7.21
C LYS A 3 -9.37 20.25 5.97
N LEU A 4 -8.18 19.65 6.11
CA LEU A 4 -7.27 19.42 4.98
C LEU A 4 -7.78 18.36 3.99
N PHE A 5 -8.52 17.35 4.48
CA PHE A 5 -9.11 16.31 3.63
C PHE A 5 -10.28 16.88 2.81
N ASP A 6 -11.18 17.63 3.45
CA ASP A 6 -12.32 18.25 2.74
C ASP A 6 -11.87 19.27 1.69
N GLU A 7 -10.71 19.91 1.89
CA GLU A 7 -10.16 20.92 1.00
C GLU A 7 -9.53 20.37 -0.29
N ILE A 8 -9.17 19.09 -0.37
CA ILE A 8 -8.38 18.54 -1.51
C ILE A 8 -9.19 17.54 -2.36
N VAL A 9 -10.25 16.98 -1.78
CA VAL A 9 -11.05 15.90 -2.34
C VAL A 9 -11.97 16.38 -3.46
N GLY A 10 -12.01 15.65 -4.58
CA GLY A 10 -12.84 16.04 -5.74
C GLY A 10 -12.27 17.21 -6.55
N LYS A 11 -11.11 17.77 -6.18
CA LYS A 11 -10.49 18.89 -6.90
C LYS A 11 -9.74 18.43 -8.13
N THR A 12 -9.80 19.28 -9.15
CA THR A 12 -8.99 19.16 -10.37
C THR A 12 -7.79 20.09 -10.26
N ILE A 13 -6.60 19.54 -10.42
CA ILE A 13 -5.31 20.22 -10.28
C ILE A 13 -4.65 20.28 -11.66
N LYS A 14 -4.42 21.50 -12.17
CA LYS A 14 -3.51 21.71 -13.30
C LYS A 14 -2.08 21.61 -12.76
N CYS A 15 -1.39 20.52 -13.09
CA CYS A 15 -0.06 20.23 -12.58
C CYS A 15 1.01 20.83 -13.50
N GLU A 16 2.13 21.23 -12.90
CA GLU A 16 3.32 21.71 -13.59
C GLU A 16 3.92 20.67 -14.57
N CYS A 17 3.52 19.40 -14.46
CA CYS A 17 3.86 18.36 -15.44
C CYS A 17 3.11 18.49 -16.79
N GLY A 18 2.24 19.49 -16.94
CA GLY A 18 1.43 19.73 -18.14
C GLY A 18 0.16 18.87 -18.22
N ARG A 19 -0.12 18.04 -17.21
CA ARG A 19 -1.32 17.20 -17.14
C ARG A 19 -2.33 17.74 -16.13
N VAL A 20 -3.59 17.39 -16.35
CA VAL A 20 -4.68 17.62 -15.40
C VAL A 20 -4.81 16.38 -14.50
N HIS A 21 -4.66 16.59 -13.20
CA HIS A 21 -4.85 15.55 -12.19
C HIS A 21 -6.16 15.78 -11.46
N ILE A 22 -6.90 14.71 -11.18
CA ILE A 22 -8.17 14.79 -10.45
C ILE A 22 -8.00 13.99 -9.16
N VAL A 23 -8.32 14.60 -8.02
CA VAL A 23 -8.39 13.90 -6.74
C VAL A 23 -9.77 13.24 -6.65
N PRO A 24 -9.86 11.89 -6.58
CA PRO A 24 -11.14 11.20 -6.54
C PRO A 24 -11.99 11.65 -5.35
N LYS A 25 -13.32 11.76 -5.51
CA LYS A 25 -14.23 11.96 -4.39
C LYS A 25 -14.55 10.61 -3.76
N ILE A 26 -14.28 10.47 -2.46
CA ILE A 26 -14.49 9.24 -1.69
C ILE A 26 -14.98 9.67 -0.33
N ASP A 27 -16.05 9.06 0.13
CA ASP A 27 -16.59 9.31 1.45
C ASP A 27 -16.06 8.22 2.39
N PHE A 28 -15.52 8.64 3.54
CA PHE A 28 -15.07 7.73 4.59
C PHE A 28 -16.10 7.76 5.70
N VAL A 29 -16.60 6.59 6.09
CA VAL A 29 -17.61 6.45 7.14
C VAL A 29 -17.03 5.55 8.23
N PHE A 30 -17.00 6.07 9.45
CA PHE A 30 -16.59 5.35 10.64
C PHE A 30 -17.76 5.37 11.62
N GLU A 31 -18.37 4.21 11.82
CA GLU A 31 -19.53 4.05 12.70
C GLU A 31 -19.38 2.73 13.46
N ASP A 32 -19.55 2.79 14.77
CA ASP A 32 -19.48 1.60 15.62
C ASP A 32 -20.65 0.67 15.32
N GLY A 33 -20.37 -0.64 15.22
CA GLY A 33 -21.39 -1.65 14.98
C GLY A 33 -22.05 -1.65 13.59
N ILE A 34 -21.57 -0.84 12.63
CA ILE A 34 -22.16 -0.75 11.28
C ILE A 34 -22.20 -2.09 10.52
N SER A 35 -21.32 -3.04 10.87
CA SER A 35 -21.36 -4.40 10.32
C SER A 35 -22.70 -5.10 10.54
N LYS A 36 -23.44 -4.76 11.61
CA LYS A 36 -24.76 -5.31 11.94
C LYS A 36 -25.91 -4.69 11.17
N ASN A 37 -25.67 -3.64 10.38
CA ASN A 37 -26.70 -2.92 9.61
C ASN A 37 -26.22 -2.63 8.18
N LEU A 38 -25.21 -3.34 7.69
CA LEU A 38 -24.52 -3.03 6.45
C LEU A 38 -25.46 -3.11 5.23
N GLY A 39 -26.42 -4.03 5.25
CA GLY A 39 -27.49 -4.15 4.27
C GLY A 39 -28.44 -2.96 4.20
N SER A 40 -28.65 -2.25 5.31
CA SER A 40 -29.49 -1.03 5.34
C SER A 40 -28.70 0.21 4.94
N PHE A 41 -27.39 0.21 5.20
CA PHE A 41 -26.47 1.28 4.81
C PHE A 41 -26.29 1.33 3.28
N PHE A 42 -26.04 0.18 2.65
CA PHE A 42 -25.97 0.03 1.20
C PHE A 42 -27.31 -0.47 0.65
N LYS A 43 -28.08 0.41 0.02
CA LYS A 43 -29.49 0.18 -0.32
C LYS A 43 -29.69 -0.81 -1.46
N ASP A 44 -28.92 -0.67 -2.53
CA ASP A 44 -29.15 -1.37 -3.80
C ASP A 44 -27.94 -2.15 -4.29
N GLU A 45 -26.78 -1.95 -3.67
CA GLU A 45 -25.52 -2.52 -4.07
C GLU A 45 -25.46 -4.03 -3.88
N ILE A 46 -24.58 -4.67 -4.67
CA ILE A 46 -24.28 -6.10 -4.55
C ILE A 46 -22.96 -6.27 -3.79
N PHE A 47 -23.00 -7.12 -2.76
CA PHE A 47 -21.88 -7.41 -1.90
C PHE A 47 -21.03 -8.55 -2.43
N ILE A 48 -19.71 -8.42 -2.36
CA ILE A 48 -18.74 -9.48 -2.67
C ILE A 48 -18.02 -9.86 -1.39
N ALA A 49 -18.22 -11.08 -0.91
CA ALA A 49 -17.65 -11.58 0.34
C ALA A 49 -17.01 -12.96 0.15
N ASP A 50 -16.33 -13.46 1.18
CA ASP A 50 -15.95 -14.88 1.25
C ASP A 50 -16.68 -15.58 2.40
N LYS A 51 -16.48 -16.89 2.51
CA LYS A 51 -17.09 -17.72 3.56
C LYS A 51 -16.74 -17.29 5.00
N ASN A 52 -15.64 -16.55 5.19
CA ASN A 52 -15.16 -16.11 6.50
C ASN A 52 -15.71 -14.72 6.85
N THR A 53 -15.83 -13.83 5.88
CA THR A 53 -16.29 -12.44 6.10
C THR A 53 -17.81 -12.32 6.05
N PHE A 54 -18.49 -13.12 5.24
CA PHE A 54 -19.94 -13.09 5.11
C PHE A 54 -20.68 -13.32 6.45
N PRO A 55 -20.30 -14.30 7.30
CA PRO A 55 -20.97 -14.50 8.59
C PRO A 55 -20.78 -13.38 9.62
N LEU A 56 -19.87 -12.43 9.36
CA LEU A 56 -19.52 -11.35 10.29
C LEU A 56 -20.33 -10.06 10.06
N VAL A 57 -21.17 -10.05 9.03
CA VAL A 57 -21.91 -8.86 8.57
C VAL A 57 -23.37 -9.20 8.36
N ASP A 58 -24.25 -8.23 8.57
CA ASP A 58 -25.66 -8.33 8.25
C ASP A 58 -25.92 -7.71 6.86
N VAL A 59 -25.98 -8.59 5.85
CA VAL A 59 -26.33 -8.22 4.47
C VAL A 59 -27.34 -9.21 3.91
N PRO A 60 -28.29 -8.78 3.06
CA PRO A 60 -29.29 -9.69 2.52
C PRO A 60 -28.67 -10.75 1.61
N GLY A 61 -29.03 -12.02 1.83
CA GLY A 61 -28.45 -13.17 1.14
C GLY A 61 -28.64 -13.13 -0.39
N GLU A 62 -29.70 -12.50 -0.86
CA GLU A 62 -30.00 -12.31 -2.29
C GLU A 62 -29.14 -11.21 -2.95
N ARG A 63 -28.47 -10.36 -2.16
CA ARG A 63 -27.58 -9.29 -2.61
C ARG A 63 -26.11 -9.58 -2.40
N VAL A 64 -25.73 -10.80 -2.01
CA VAL A 64 -24.33 -11.17 -1.80
C VAL A 64 -23.88 -12.26 -2.76
N ILE A 65 -22.68 -12.08 -3.30
CA ILE A 65 -21.91 -13.10 -4.01
C ILE A 65 -20.80 -13.55 -3.06
N VAL A 66 -20.87 -14.80 -2.63
CA VAL A 66 -19.86 -15.42 -1.76
C VAL A 66 -18.89 -16.21 -2.62
N LEU A 67 -17.63 -15.78 -2.65
CA LEU A 67 -16.55 -16.50 -3.33
C LEU A 67 -16.04 -17.63 -2.42
N ASN A 68 -16.21 -18.87 -2.87
CA ASN A 68 -15.81 -20.05 -2.12
C ASN A 68 -14.41 -20.52 -2.53
N ASP A 69 -13.50 -20.57 -1.55
CA ASP A 69 -12.19 -21.21 -1.65
C ASP A 69 -11.92 -22.08 -0.41
N SER A 70 -11.06 -23.09 -0.54
CA SER A 70 -10.73 -24.04 0.54
C SER A 70 -10.02 -23.36 1.71
N GLU A 71 -9.14 -22.38 1.45
CA GLU A 71 -8.38 -21.67 2.48
C GLU A 71 -8.46 -20.13 2.38
N ARG A 72 -8.20 -19.54 1.20
CA ARG A 72 -8.19 -18.08 1.00
C ARG A 72 -8.55 -17.70 -0.43
N VAL A 73 -9.35 -16.63 -0.59
CA VAL A 73 -9.66 -16.08 -1.92
C VAL A 73 -8.45 -15.35 -2.50
N LEU A 74 -8.02 -15.76 -3.69
CA LEU A 74 -6.97 -15.11 -4.46
C LEU A 74 -7.56 -14.12 -5.48
N ALA A 75 -6.95 -12.94 -5.57
CA ALA A 75 -7.28 -11.94 -6.59
C ALA A 75 -6.80 -12.39 -7.98
N THR A 76 -7.67 -13.09 -8.72
CA THR A 76 -7.39 -13.58 -10.08
C THR A 76 -8.40 -13.04 -11.09
N MET A 77 -8.02 -13.00 -12.37
CA MET A 77 -8.94 -12.65 -13.45
C MET A 77 -10.11 -13.63 -13.58
N ASP A 78 -9.93 -14.90 -13.22
CA ASP A 78 -11.01 -15.88 -13.28
C ASP A 78 -12.05 -15.65 -12.18
N ARG A 79 -11.64 -15.20 -10.99
CA ARG A 79 -12.58 -14.75 -9.95
C ARG A 79 -13.33 -13.48 -10.36
N VAL A 80 -12.67 -12.57 -11.08
CA VAL A 80 -13.37 -11.42 -11.68
C VAL A 80 -14.43 -11.89 -12.68
N LYS A 81 -14.09 -12.80 -13.60
CA LYS A 81 -15.05 -13.36 -14.57
C LYS A 81 -16.20 -14.09 -13.88
N GLU A 82 -15.91 -14.81 -12.80
CA GLU A 82 -16.92 -15.48 -11.97
C GLU A 82 -17.89 -14.47 -11.37
N VAL A 83 -17.40 -13.41 -10.71
CA VAL A 83 -18.25 -12.33 -10.20
C VAL A 83 -19.10 -11.74 -11.32
N LEU A 84 -18.49 -11.40 -12.46
CA LEU A 84 -19.21 -10.85 -13.62
C LEU A 84 -20.31 -11.77 -14.14
N LYS A 85 -20.12 -13.10 -14.09
CA LYS A 85 -21.11 -14.09 -14.50
C LYS A 85 -22.26 -14.23 -13.51
N LEU A 86 -21.98 -14.05 -12.22
CA LEU A 86 -22.97 -14.15 -11.14
C LEU A 86 -23.82 -12.88 -10.97
N LEU A 87 -23.34 -11.75 -11.49
CA LEU A 87 -24.13 -10.51 -11.53
C LEU A 87 -25.35 -10.66 -12.43
N LYS A 88 -26.54 -10.70 -11.83
CA LYS A 88 -27.83 -10.70 -12.54
C LYS A 88 -28.13 -9.35 -13.19
N GLU A 89 -27.67 -8.26 -12.57
CA GLU A 89 -27.85 -6.90 -13.02
C GLU A 89 -26.57 -6.09 -12.81
N LYS A 90 -26.32 -5.08 -13.65
CA LYS A 90 -25.20 -4.15 -13.47
C LYS A 90 -25.55 -3.15 -12.36
N LYS A 91 -25.19 -3.48 -11.13
CA LYS A 91 -25.28 -2.60 -9.96
C LYS A 91 -23.90 -2.22 -9.44
N ASP A 92 -23.88 -1.21 -8.58
CA ASP A 92 -22.66 -0.83 -7.85
C ASP A 92 -22.28 -1.97 -6.87
N LEU A 93 -20.98 -2.17 -6.67
CA LEU A 93 -20.46 -3.30 -5.90
C LEU A 93 -19.80 -2.85 -4.60
N VAL A 94 -19.97 -3.65 -3.55
CA VAL A 94 -19.34 -3.46 -2.24
C VAL A 94 -18.52 -4.69 -1.89
N SER A 95 -17.20 -4.58 -1.74
CA SER A 95 -16.43 -5.71 -1.19
C SER A 95 -16.51 -5.77 0.33
N ILE A 96 -16.71 -6.94 0.91
CA ILE A 96 -16.66 -7.20 2.35
C ILE A 96 -15.47 -8.10 2.62
N GLY A 97 -14.35 -7.51 3.02
CA GLY A 97 -13.15 -8.30 3.24
C GLY A 97 -11.87 -7.51 3.09
N SER A 98 -10.79 -8.22 2.77
CA SER A 98 -9.47 -7.63 2.59
C SER A 98 -9.04 -7.49 1.13
N GLY A 99 -7.74 -7.37 0.87
CA GLY A 99 -7.23 -6.92 -0.42
C GLY A 99 -7.66 -7.73 -1.63
N SER A 100 -7.68 -9.06 -1.52
CA SER A 100 -8.09 -9.91 -2.65
C SER A 100 -9.52 -9.63 -3.09
N LEU A 101 -10.48 -9.65 -2.14
CA LEU A 101 -11.89 -9.42 -2.40
C LEU A 101 -12.12 -8.00 -2.92
N THR A 102 -11.41 -7.03 -2.34
CA THR A 102 -11.48 -5.62 -2.75
C THR A 102 -10.98 -5.43 -4.19
N ASP A 103 -9.86 -6.05 -4.57
CA ASP A 103 -9.31 -5.95 -5.93
C ASP A 103 -10.20 -6.61 -6.98
N ILE A 104 -10.79 -7.77 -6.66
CA ILE A 104 -11.74 -8.47 -7.52
C ILE A 104 -12.97 -7.59 -7.76
N ALA A 105 -13.62 -7.11 -6.70
CA ALA A 105 -14.84 -6.32 -6.79
C ALA A 105 -14.60 -4.95 -7.45
N ARG A 106 -13.47 -4.28 -7.15
CA ARG A 106 -13.09 -3.02 -7.79
C ARG A 106 -12.90 -3.19 -9.29
N TYR A 107 -12.20 -4.25 -9.70
CA TYR A 107 -11.96 -4.49 -11.12
C TYR A 107 -13.23 -4.94 -11.85
N ALA A 108 -14.07 -5.76 -11.22
CA ALA A 108 -15.39 -6.10 -11.75
C ALA A 108 -16.26 -4.84 -11.96
N SER A 109 -16.30 -3.93 -10.97
CA SER A 109 -17.01 -2.64 -11.05
C SER A 109 -16.49 -1.78 -12.20
N PHE A 110 -15.16 -1.72 -12.36
CA PHE A 110 -14.51 -1.03 -13.47
C PHE A 110 -14.97 -1.58 -14.83
N LEU A 111 -14.97 -2.90 -15.00
CA LEU A 111 -15.36 -3.55 -16.26
C LEU A 111 -16.84 -3.33 -16.62
N ILE A 112 -17.73 -3.21 -15.63
CA ILE A 112 -19.16 -2.96 -15.86
C ILE A 112 -19.54 -1.47 -15.87
N GLY A 113 -18.58 -0.57 -15.63
CA GLY A 113 -18.80 0.88 -15.59
C GLY A 113 -19.67 1.34 -14.42
N LYS A 114 -19.48 0.70 -13.25
CA LYS A 114 -20.24 0.98 -12.02
C LYS A 114 -19.34 1.47 -10.89
N ASN A 115 -19.96 2.07 -9.88
CA ASN A 115 -19.22 2.54 -8.72
C ASN A 115 -18.80 1.35 -7.84
N PHE A 116 -17.79 1.62 -7.03
CA PHE A 116 -17.22 0.66 -6.11
C PHE A 116 -17.11 1.26 -4.72
N SER A 117 -17.53 0.50 -3.72
CA SER A 117 -17.29 0.77 -2.31
C SER A 117 -16.70 -0.46 -1.62
N CYS A 118 -16.18 -0.29 -0.41
CA CYS A 118 -15.66 -1.42 0.36
C CYS A 118 -16.00 -1.28 1.83
N PHE A 119 -16.18 -2.42 2.48
CA PHE A 119 -16.21 -2.61 3.91
C PHE A 119 -14.95 -3.40 4.32
N PRO A 120 -13.85 -2.69 4.64
CA PRO A 120 -12.58 -3.33 4.98
C PRO A 120 -12.68 -4.10 6.30
N THR A 121 -12.39 -5.39 6.29
CA THR A 121 -12.40 -6.21 7.52
C THR A 121 -11.03 -6.38 8.18
N ALA A 122 -9.96 -5.90 7.54
CA ALA A 122 -8.61 -5.88 8.10
C ALA A 122 -7.79 -4.70 7.54
N PRO A 123 -6.96 -4.00 8.31
CA PRO A 123 -6.05 -2.97 7.79
C PRO A 123 -4.82 -3.60 7.13
N SER A 124 -5.04 -4.48 6.16
CA SER A 124 -4.03 -5.41 5.67
C SER A 124 -3.59 -5.15 4.24
N VAL A 125 -4.00 -4.06 3.58
CA VAL A 125 -3.58 -3.67 2.22
C VAL A 125 -4.01 -2.23 1.93
N ASP A 126 -3.44 -1.60 0.90
CA ASP A 126 -3.88 -0.30 0.34
C ASP A 126 -5.05 -0.44 -0.64
N ALA A 127 -5.50 -1.67 -0.94
CA ALA A 127 -6.53 -1.93 -1.95
C ALA A 127 -7.78 -1.09 -1.69
N TYR A 128 -8.21 -0.92 -0.43
CA TYR A 128 -9.35 -0.06 -0.04
C TYR A 128 -9.23 1.38 -0.55
N THR A 129 -8.00 1.78 -0.93
CA THR A 129 -7.63 3.10 -1.41
C THR A 129 -6.90 3.17 -2.77
N SER A 130 -6.78 2.08 -3.55
CA SER A 130 -5.96 2.02 -4.81
C SER A 130 -6.69 2.22 -6.15
N SER A 131 -6.06 2.92 -7.11
CA SER A 131 -6.53 3.14 -8.51
C SER A 131 -6.20 2.02 -9.49
N VAL A 132 -5.67 0.92 -8.98
CA VAL A 132 -5.29 -0.26 -9.75
C VAL A 132 -5.72 -1.49 -8.98
N SER A 133 -5.97 -2.59 -9.68
CA SER A 133 -6.18 -3.91 -9.07
C SER A 133 -4.99 -4.80 -9.41
N ALA A 134 -4.47 -5.52 -8.41
CA ALA A 134 -3.35 -6.42 -8.61
C ALA A 134 -3.87 -7.86 -8.79
N LEU A 135 -4.08 -8.27 -10.03
CA LEU A 135 -4.72 -9.55 -10.37
C LEU A 135 -3.71 -10.56 -10.93
N ILE A 136 -3.88 -11.83 -10.60
CA ILE A 136 -3.16 -12.92 -11.26
C ILE A 136 -3.90 -13.28 -12.56
N GLU A 137 -3.18 -13.21 -13.68
CA GLU A 137 -3.66 -13.63 -15.00
C GLU A 137 -2.58 -14.51 -15.63
N ASN A 138 -2.94 -15.74 -16.02
CA ASN A 138 -2.03 -16.75 -16.58
C ASN A 138 -0.77 -17.00 -15.70
N GLY A 139 -0.95 -17.04 -14.37
CA GLY A 139 0.13 -17.27 -13.41
C GLY A 139 1.05 -16.06 -13.14
N LEU A 140 0.76 -14.90 -13.74
CA LEU A 140 1.54 -13.67 -13.53
C LEU A 140 0.71 -12.61 -12.81
N LYS A 141 1.29 -11.97 -11.79
CA LYS A 141 0.68 -10.83 -11.10
C LYS A 141 0.76 -9.58 -11.99
N LYS A 142 -0.38 -9.08 -12.43
CA LYS A 142 -0.52 -7.87 -13.27
C LYS A 142 -1.19 -6.76 -12.50
N THR A 143 -0.72 -5.54 -12.72
CA THR A 143 -1.35 -4.32 -12.21
C THR A 143 -2.26 -3.76 -13.30
N LEU A 144 -3.57 -3.87 -13.12
CA LEU A 144 -4.58 -3.41 -14.08
C LEU A 144 -5.22 -2.11 -13.60
N LYS A 145 -5.54 -1.22 -14.53
CA LYS A 145 -6.21 0.06 -14.22
C LYS A 145 -7.60 -0.21 -13.62
N ALA A 146 -7.93 0.45 -12.51
CA ALA A 146 -9.20 0.25 -11.79
C ALA A 146 -9.77 1.59 -11.25
N VAL A 147 -10.93 1.55 -10.59
CA VAL A 147 -11.57 2.76 -10.02
C VAL A 147 -10.79 3.25 -8.79
N PRO A 148 -10.32 4.52 -8.73
CA PRO A 148 -9.47 5.01 -7.64
C PRO A 148 -10.18 5.35 -6.34
N PRO A 149 -9.48 5.10 -5.23
CA PRO A 149 -9.52 5.95 -4.05
C PRO A 149 -8.19 6.76 -3.79
N LYS A 150 -8.04 7.54 -2.69
CA LYS A 150 -7.31 8.86 -2.66
C LYS A 150 -5.76 8.86 -2.46
N ARG A 151 -5.15 7.91 -1.73
CA ARG A 151 -3.70 7.51 -1.66
C ARG A 151 -3.38 6.81 -0.31
N VAL A 152 -2.72 5.65 -0.35
CA VAL A 152 -1.87 5.03 0.70
C VAL A 152 -0.75 4.24 -0.03
N GLU A 153 0.44 4.09 0.56
CA GLU A 153 1.63 3.48 -0.07
C GLU A 153 2.36 2.54 0.90
N HIS A 154 2.83 1.38 0.40
CA HIS A 154 3.52 0.36 1.20
C HIS A 154 4.57 -0.41 0.39
N ILE A 155 5.52 0.31 -0.19
CA ILE A 155 6.56 -0.24 -1.08
C ILE A 155 7.44 -1.29 -0.39
N ILE A 156 7.81 -1.08 0.86
CA ILE A 156 8.61 -2.05 1.63
C ILE A 156 7.81 -3.35 1.82
N SER A 157 6.51 -3.27 2.07
CA SER A 157 5.65 -4.44 2.27
C SER A 157 5.58 -5.30 1.01
N HIS A 158 5.40 -4.69 -0.16
CA HIS A 158 5.42 -5.42 -1.45
C HIS A 158 6.78 -6.03 -1.77
N PHE A 159 7.87 -5.33 -1.47
CA PHE A 159 9.20 -5.87 -1.62
C PHE A 159 9.34 -7.18 -0.81
N LEU A 160 8.91 -7.16 0.45
CA LEU A 160 8.95 -8.34 1.31
C LEU A 160 8.04 -9.46 0.79
N GLU A 161 6.79 -9.18 0.40
CA GLU A 161 5.90 -10.19 -0.20
C GLU A 161 6.51 -10.89 -1.41
N MET A 162 7.07 -10.11 -2.33
CA MET A 162 7.71 -10.64 -3.53
C MET A 162 8.93 -11.50 -3.18
N TYR A 163 9.73 -11.08 -2.20
CA TYR A 163 10.85 -11.87 -1.70
C TYR A 163 10.39 -13.22 -1.11
N TYR A 164 9.37 -13.24 -0.25
CA TYR A 164 8.84 -14.47 0.33
C TYR A 164 8.31 -15.42 -0.75
N GLU A 165 7.51 -14.91 -1.70
CA GLU A 165 6.97 -15.69 -2.81
C GLU A 165 8.08 -16.33 -3.66
N MET A 166 9.13 -15.56 -3.97
CA MET A 166 10.27 -16.06 -4.76
C MET A 166 11.11 -17.10 -4.05
N ASN A 167 11.09 -17.12 -2.72
CA ASN A 167 11.78 -18.12 -1.91
C ASN A 167 10.87 -19.29 -1.50
N GLY A 168 9.66 -19.39 -2.07
CA GLY A 168 8.70 -20.46 -1.76
C GLY A 168 8.19 -20.43 -0.32
N ARG A 169 8.19 -19.26 0.32
CA ARG A 169 7.79 -19.05 1.72
C ARG A 169 6.49 -18.27 1.80
N ILE A 170 5.72 -18.50 2.87
CA ILE A 170 4.50 -17.74 3.14
C ILE A 170 4.90 -16.39 3.77
N PRO A 171 4.49 -15.23 3.20
CA PRO A 171 4.80 -13.93 3.79
C PRO A 171 4.06 -13.71 5.11
N LEU A 172 4.61 -12.81 5.94
CA LEU A 172 3.89 -12.27 7.08
C LEU A 172 2.57 -11.62 6.63
N LEU A 173 1.61 -11.50 7.57
CA LEU A 173 0.37 -10.78 7.30
C LEU A 173 0.69 -9.37 6.82
N HIS A 174 0.11 -8.98 5.69
CA HIS A 174 0.46 -7.72 5.02
C HIS A 174 0.26 -6.48 5.91
N GLY A 175 -0.73 -6.47 6.81
CA GLY A 175 -0.91 -5.37 7.77
C GLY A 175 0.30 -5.16 8.69
N LEU A 176 0.99 -6.25 9.07
CA LEU A 176 2.23 -6.17 9.85
C LEU A 176 3.38 -5.60 9.00
N GLN A 177 3.48 -6.03 7.75
CA GLN A 177 4.47 -5.48 6.82
C GLN A 177 4.22 -3.99 6.53
N VAL A 178 2.96 -3.55 6.51
CA VAL A 178 2.58 -2.13 6.38
C VAL A 178 2.99 -1.35 7.62
N ALA A 179 2.83 -1.93 8.82
CA ALA A 179 3.32 -1.32 10.05
C ALA A 179 4.84 -1.10 10.01
N MET A 180 5.61 -2.09 9.52
CA MET A 180 7.06 -1.93 9.32
C MET A 180 7.40 -0.81 8.33
N GLY A 181 6.71 -0.77 7.18
CA GLY A 181 6.91 0.29 6.18
C GLY A 181 6.52 1.69 6.70
N THR A 182 5.50 1.75 7.55
CA THR A 182 5.04 2.98 8.21
C THR A 182 6.09 3.48 9.19
N PHE A 183 6.69 2.58 9.99
CA PHE A 183 7.81 2.91 10.85
C PHE A 183 8.97 3.54 10.08
N VAL A 184 9.43 2.89 8.99
CA VAL A 184 10.52 3.43 8.14
C VAL A 184 10.14 4.80 7.56
N SER A 185 8.89 4.97 7.14
CA SER A 185 8.43 6.24 6.57
C SER A 185 8.43 7.37 7.59
N ILE A 186 8.00 7.12 8.84
CA ILE A 186 8.07 8.11 9.93
C ILE A 186 9.51 8.52 10.18
N LYS A 187 10.43 7.55 10.23
CA LYS A 187 11.86 7.82 10.41
C LYS A 187 12.44 8.65 9.27
N ALA A 188 12.00 8.42 8.03
CA ALA A 188 12.39 9.27 6.90
C ALA A 188 11.89 10.71 7.06
N TYR A 189 10.64 10.89 7.49
CA TYR A 189 10.09 12.23 7.77
C TYR A 189 10.76 12.90 8.97
N GLU A 190 11.09 12.17 10.01
CA GLU A 190 11.85 12.66 11.16
C GLU A 190 13.21 13.20 10.72
N VAL A 191 13.95 12.45 9.90
CA VAL A 191 15.21 12.93 9.32
C VAL A 191 15.05 14.22 8.52
N ILE A 192 14.02 14.31 7.68
CA ILE A 192 13.79 15.47 6.81
C ILE A 192 13.29 16.69 7.60
N LEU A 193 12.33 16.50 8.50
CA LEU A 193 11.60 17.59 9.16
C LEU A 193 12.33 18.09 10.40
N GLU A 194 13.08 17.23 11.08
CA GLU A 194 13.87 17.58 12.28
C GLU A 194 15.35 17.82 11.97
N ASP A 195 15.74 17.80 10.69
CA ASP A 195 17.10 18.09 10.23
C ASP A 195 18.17 17.17 10.86
N ILE A 196 17.84 15.88 11.03
CA ILE A 196 18.81 14.89 11.54
C ILE A 196 19.98 14.78 10.56
N PRO A 197 21.22 15.02 11.00
CA PRO A 197 22.38 15.03 10.12
C PRO A 197 22.75 13.61 9.70
N LEU A 198 22.63 13.31 8.41
CA LEU A 198 23.08 12.06 7.79
C LEU A 198 24.21 12.32 6.78
N ARG A 199 25.12 11.35 6.68
CA ARG A 199 26.26 11.37 5.75
C ARG A 199 25.76 11.20 4.32
N LYS A 200 26.34 12.01 3.43
CA LYS A 200 26.09 11.88 2.00
C LYS A 200 26.94 10.78 1.40
N SER A 201 26.30 9.86 0.70
CA SER A 201 26.95 8.81 -0.06
C SER A 201 26.18 8.53 -1.36
N LYS A 202 26.81 7.80 -2.28
CA LYS A 202 26.17 7.35 -3.52
C LYS A 202 26.07 5.84 -3.48
N ILE A 203 24.85 5.37 -3.70
CA ILE A 203 24.56 3.95 -3.82
C ILE A 203 24.99 3.49 -5.21
N SER A 204 25.79 2.43 -5.27
CA SER A 204 26.31 1.91 -6.53
C SER A 204 25.18 1.30 -7.36
N GLN A 205 25.17 1.59 -8.65
CA GLN A 205 24.27 0.94 -9.60
C GLN A 205 24.54 -0.57 -9.66
N GLU A 206 25.81 -0.97 -9.61
CA GLU A 206 26.21 -2.38 -9.56
C GLU A 206 25.68 -3.08 -8.31
N GLU A 207 25.71 -2.43 -7.15
CA GLU A 207 25.17 -3.01 -5.91
C GLU A 207 23.65 -3.24 -6.00
N ARG A 208 22.93 -2.27 -6.57
CA ARG A 208 21.48 -2.40 -6.84
C ARG A 208 21.19 -3.53 -7.79
N GLU A 209 21.91 -3.60 -8.91
CA GLU A 209 21.76 -4.66 -9.90
C GLU A 209 22.01 -6.03 -9.28
N ASN A 210 23.16 -6.21 -8.61
CA ASN A 210 23.51 -7.46 -7.95
C ASN A 210 22.45 -7.90 -6.94
N PHE A 211 22.01 -7.00 -6.06
CA PHE A 211 20.99 -7.33 -5.06
C PHE A 211 19.64 -7.68 -5.71
N LEU A 212 19.20 -6.94 -6.72
CA LEU A 212 17.94 -7.23 -7.39
C LEU A 212 17.99 -8.56 -8.16
N TYR A 213 19.10 -8.87 -8.82
CA TYR A 213 19.27 -10.15 -9.52
C TYR A 213 19.40 -11.32 -8.54
N GLU A 214 20.13 -11.16 -7.44
CA GLU A 214 20.22 -12.16 -6.38
C GLU A 214 18.84 -12.44 -5.75
N THR A 215 18.05 -11.39 -5.54
CA THR A 215 16.73 -11.48 -4.89
C THR A 215 15.64 -11.97 -5.84
N PHE A 216 15.63 -11.50 -7.09
CA PHE A 216 14.51 -11.66 -8.02
C PHE A 216 14.84 -12.37 -9.34
N GLY A 217 16.09 -12.82 -9.53
CA GLY A 217 16.54 -13.48 -10.75
C GLY A 217 16.28 -12.62 -12.00
N GLU A 218 15.88 -13.26 -13.09
CA GLU A 218 15.59 -12.58 -14.37
C GLU A 218 14.52 -11.48 -14.28
N LYS A 219 13.63 -11.52 -13.27
CA LYS A 219 12.62 -10.46 -13.07
C LYS A 219 13.25 -9.12 -12.66
N ALA A 220 14.48 -9.13 -12.15
CA ALA A 220 15.23 -7.92 -11.79
C ALA A 220 15.32 -6.91 -12.93
N LYS A 221 15.43 -7.39 -14.18
CA LYS A 221 15.48 -6.53 -15.37
C LYS A 221 14.33 -5.54 -15.44
N GLY A 222 13.10 -5.97 -15.11
CA GLY A 222 11.92 -5.10 -15.10
C GLY A 222 12.00 -4.00 -14.03
N PHE A 223 12.57 -4.30 -12.86
CA PHE A 223 12.75 -3.32 -11.78
C PHE A 223 13.83 -2.29 -12.13
N LEU A 224 14.91 -2.73 -12.79
CA LEU A 224 15.95 -1.83 -13.27
C LEU A 224 15.41 -0.86 -14.33
N GLU A 225 14.59 -1.34 -15.27
CA GLU A 225 13.92 -0.48 -16.25
C GLU A 225 12.99 0.55 -15.60
N ILE A 226 12.25 0.16 -14.55
CA ILE A 226 11.40 1.06 -13.76
C ILE A 226 12.27 2.13 -13.08
N TYR A 227 13.34 1.71 -12.41
CA TYR A 227 14.25 2.58 -11.69
C TYR A 227 14.92 3.61 -12.60
N GLU A 228 15.44 3.19 -13.76
CA GLU A 228 16.09 4.09 -14.73
C GLU A 228 15.13 5.18 -15.24
N LYS A 229 13.86 4.84 -15.49
CA LYS A 229 12.85 5.84 -15.86
C LYS A 229 12.60 6.88 -14.75
N LYS A 230 12.81 6.50 -13.50
CA LYS A 230 12.49 7.27 -12.29
C LYS A 230 13.61 8.22 -11.86
N ARG A 231 14.87 7.84 -12.13
CA ARG A 231 16.13 8.52 -11.75
C ARG A 231 16.33 9.93 -12.35
N LYS A 232 15.36 10.48 -13.07
CA LYS A 232 15.44 11.84 -13.62
C LYS A 232 15.69 12.83 -12.48
N LYS A 233 16.79 13.59 -12.55
CA LYS A 233 17.10 14.65 -11.57
C LYS A 233 15.92 15.61 -11.45
N ARG A 234 15.36 15.70 -10.26
CA ARG A 234 14.36 16.70 -9.89
C ARG A 234 15.03 17.78 -9.03
N ASN A 235 14.70 19.04 -9.28
CA ASN A 235 14.98 20.09 -8.30
C ASN A 235 13.88 20.04 -7.26
N VAL A 236 14.16 19.43 -6.10
CA VAL A 236 13.21 19.36 -5.00
C VAL A 236 13.34 20.61 -4.12
N ASP A 237 12.26 21.39 -4.03
CA ASP A 237 12.14 22.47 -3.05
C ASP A 237 11.82 21.88 -1.67
N LEU A 238 12.88 21.59 -0.90
CA LEU A 238 12.75 21.09 0.46
C LEU A 238 12.00 22.05 1.38
N ALA A 239 12.17 23.37 1.22
CA ALA A 239 11.53 24.34 2.10
C ALA A 239 10.00 24.29 1.92
N SER A 240 9.53 24.23 0.67
CA SER A 240 8.11 24.06 0.38
C SER A 240 7.58 22.71 0.85
N LEU A 241 8.35 21.62 0.65
CA LEU A 241 7.99 20.28 1.13
C LEU A 241 7.79 20.27 2.65
N LYS A 242 8.77 20.78 3.42
CA LYS A 242 8.68 20.86 4.89
C LYS A 242 7.43 21.62 5.31
N ARG A 243 7.23 22.82 4.76
CA ARG A 243 6.06 23.65 5.07
C ARG A 243 4.72 22.93 4.83
N VAL A 244 4.62 22.12 3.78
CA VAL A 244 3.38 21.39 3.45
C VAL A 244 3.16 20.17 4.36
N ILE A 245 4.23 19.45 4.71
CA ILE A 245 4.13 18.17 5.45
C ILE A 245 4.16 18.37 6.97
N SER A 246 4.86 19.39 7.47
CA SER A 246 5.04 19.63 8.91
C SER A 246 3.75 19.64 9.73
N PRO A 247 2.63 20.27 9.31
CA PRO A 247 1.40 20.27 10.12
C PRO A 247 0.88 18.85 10.37
N THR A 248 0.79 18.03 9.31
CA THR A 248 0.36 16.64 9.40
C THR A 248 1.33 15.79 10.21
N TYR A 249 2.63 16.00 10.02
CA TYR A 249 3.65 15.27 10.79
C TYR A 249 3.51 15.53 12.28
N LEU A 250 3.45 16.81 12.70
CA LEU A 250 3.33 17.19 14.10
C LEU A 250 2.01 16.71 14.73
N GLU A 251 0.92 16.67 13.96
CA GLU A 251 -0.36 16.17 14.43
C GLU A 251 -0.35 14.67 14.70
N PHE A 252 0.29 13.88 13.84
CA PHE A 252 0.14 12.42 13.85
C PHE A 252 1.37 11.63 14.34
N LYS A 253 2.57 12.23 14.42
CA LYS A 253 3.82 11.51 14.76
C LYS A 253 3.68 10.70 16.05
N ASP A 254 3.27 11.34 17.13
CA ASP A 254 3.25 10.72 18.46
C ASP A 254 2.21 9.60 18.55
N THR A 255 1.00 9.87 18.06
CA THR A 255 -0.06 8.87 17.99
C THR A 255 0.38 7.67 17.15
N LEU A 256 1.00 7.90 16.00
CA LEU A 256 1.43 6.82 15.13
C LEU A 256 2.55 5.98 15.78
N LEU A 257 3.54 6.63 16.42
CA LEU A 257 4.60 5.92 17.16
C LEU A 257 4.03 5.12 18.35
N GLU A 258 3.03 5.63 19.06
CA GLU A 258 2.36 4.91 20.14
C GLU A 258 1.67 3.64 19.63
N HIS A 259 0.89 3.73 18.54
CA HIS A 259 0.24 2.57 17.95
C HIS A 259 1.25 1.55 17.40
N LEU A 260 2.36 2.02 16.82
CA LEU A 260 3.44 1.14 16.37
C LEU A 260 4.12 0.41 17.54
N LYS A 261 4.27 1.04 18.71
CA LYS A 261 4.77 0.34 19.92
C LYS A 261 3.86 -0.80 20.37
N LEU A 262 2.53 -0.62 20.27
CA LEU A 262 1.56 -1.67 20.63
C LEU A 262 1.64 -2.91 19.73
N LEU A 263 2.14 -2.76 18.50
CA LEU A 263 2.28 -3.85 17.52
C LEU A 263 3.53 -4.73 17.73
N ASN A 264 4.28 -4.52 18.82
CA ASN A 264 5.53 -5.20 19.14
C ASN A 264 6.49 -5.30 17.94
N LEU A 265 6.74 -4.16 17.28
CA LEU A 265 7.55 -4.10 16.06
C LEU A 265 8.94 -4.72 16.23
N GLY A 266 9.52 -4.67 17.43
CA GLY A 266 10.81 -5.32 17.71
C GLY A 266 10.78 -6.83 17.40
N GLU A 267 9.75 -7.54 17.84
CA GLU A 267 9.56 -8.97 17.53
C GLU A 267 9.28 -9.18 16.03
N LEU A 268 8.63 -8.21 15.39
CA LEU A 268 8.35 -8.31 13.96
C LEU A 268 9.63 -8.16 13.13
N PHE A 269 10.49 -7.19 13.47
CA PHE A 269 11.77 -6.98 12.80
C PHE A 269 12.78 -8.09 13.09
N SER A 270 12.72 -8.73 14.27
CA SER A 270 13.62 -9.85 14.61
C SER A 270 13.43 -11.09 13.73
N LYS A 271 12.32 -11.18 12.98
CA LYS A 271 12.06 -12.24 11.99
C LYS A 271 12.85 -12.05 10.69
N PHE A 272 13.54 -10.92 10.53
CA PHE A 272 14.31 -10.58 9.34
C PHE A 272 15.80 -10.50 9.69
N ASP A 273 16.63 -10.94 8.75
CA ASP A 273 18.03 -10.53 8.76
C ASP A 273 18.10 -9.01 8.56
N LEU A 274 18.78 -8.32 9.48
CA LEU A 274 18.80 -6.86 9.49
C LEU A 274 19.56 -6.28 8.30
N GLU A 275 20.57 -6.99 7.80
CA GLU A 275 21.31 -6.54 6.61
C GLU A 275 20.45 -6.68 5.35
N PHE A 276 19.71 -7.79 5.21
CA PHE A 276 18.69 -7.92 4.20
C PHE A 276 17.63 -6.82 4.29
N PHE A 277 17.11 -6.54 5.50
CA PHE A 277 16.09 -5.50 5.67
C PHE A 277 16.63 -4.11 5.33
N ARG A 278 17.88 -3.81 5.70
CA ARG A 278 18.58 -2.58 5.31
C ARG A 278 18.62 -2.43 3.78
N LYS A 279 19.02 -3.49 3.08
CA LYS A 279 19.01 -3.51 1.60
C LYS A 279 17.59 -3.39 1.03
N ALA A 280 16.58 -3.97 1.68
CA ALA A 280 15.18 -3.81 1.28
C ALA A 280 14.72 -2.34 1.41
N VAL A 281 15.11 -1.62 2.46
CA VAL A 281 14.83 -0.18 2.60
C VAL A 281 15.42 0.60 1.44
N ILE A 282 16.65 0.29 1.04
CA ILE A 282 17.33 0.98 -0.07
C ILE A 282 16.67 0.66 -1.41
N PHE A 283 16.60 -0.63 -1.76
CA PHE A 283 16.34 -1.03 -3.14
C PHE A 283 14.86 -1.20 -3.47
N SER A 284 13.97 -1.17 -2.47
CA SER A 284 12.52 -1.23 -2.71
C SER A 284 12.00 -0.07 -3.55
N ASN A 285 12.70 1.06 -3.61
CA ASN A 285 12.31 2.18 -4.49
C ASN A 285 12.43 1.86 -6.00
N SER A 286 13.03 0.71 -6.36
CA SER A 286 13.15 0.21 -7.74
C SER A 286 11.92 -0.53 -8.25
N ILE A 287 11.04 -1.00 -7.37
CA ILE A 287 9.98 -1.95 -7.77
C ILE A 287 8.72 -1.26 -8.32
N ARG A 288 8.64 0.08 -8.22
CA ARG A 288 7.48 0.88 -8.68
C ARG A 288 7.90 2.22 -9.30
N GLU A 289 7.13 2.65 -10.30
CA GLU A 289 7.37 3.91 -11.02
C GLU A 289 7.08 5.17 -10.18
N ARG A 290 6.29 5.05 -9.11
CA ARG A 290 5.86 6.19 -8.28
C ARG A 290 7.01 6.73 -7.43
N TYR A 291 7.16 8.05 -7.39
CA TYR A 291 8.12 8.75 -6.54
C TYR A 291 7.68 8.77 -5.07
N THR A 292 8.63 8.52 -4.16
CA THR A 292 8.44 8.19 -2.74
C THR A 292 9.43 8.97 -1.89
N VAL A 293 9.29 8.90 -0.56
CA VAL A 293 10.27 9.49 0.35
C VAL A 293 11.66 8.87 0.22
N LEU A 294 11.75 7.59 -0.15
CA LEU A 294 13.05 6.91 -0.34
C LEU A 294 13.78 7.45 -1.58
N ASP A 295 13.05 7.80 -2.65
CA ASP A 295 13.65 8.45 -3.81
C ASP A 295 14.17 9.85 -3.46
N LEU A 296 13.44 10.58 -2.61
CA LEU A 296 13.89 11.88 -2.12
C LEU A 296 15.19 11.74 -1.32
N LEU A 297 15.26 10.78 -0.39
CA LEU A 297 16.48 10.51 0.37
C LEU A 297 17.64 10.12 -0.56
N GLU A 298 17.39 9.37 -1.64
CA GLU A 298 18.40 9.02 -2.64
C GLU A 298 18.87 10.26 -3.43
N GLU A 299 17.95 11.12 -3.87
CA GLU A 299 18.26 12.37 -4.57
C GLU A 299 19.05 13.35 -3.69
N LEU A 300 18.81 13.35 -2.38
CA LEU A 300 19.59 14.10 -1.38
C LEU A 300 20.95 13.47 -1.07
N GLY A 301 21.17 12.23 -1.51
CA GLY A 301 22.38 11.44 -1.28
C GLY A 301 22.49 10.87 0.13
N ILE A 302 21.40 10.74 0.88
CA ILE A 302 21.41 10.30 2.28
C ILE A 302 20.71 8.95 2.51
N LEU A 303 20.17 8.31 1.47
CA LEU A 303 19.41 7.06 1.59
C LEU A 303 20.23 5.90 2.20
N GLU A 304 21.52 5.79 1.90
CA GLU A 304 22.36 4.72 2.45
C GLU A 304 22.55 4.89 3.96
N ASP A 305 22.97 6.08 4.41
CA ASP A 305 23.15 6.36 5.82
C ASP A 305 21.81 6.34 6.58
N PHE A 306 20.72 6.74 5.92
CA PHE A 306 19.37 6.57 6.42
C PHE A 306 19.02 5.10 6.67
N SER A 307 19.43 4.19 5.78
CA SER A 307 19.19 2.76 5.98
C SER A 307 19.86 2.25 7.26
N HIS A 308 21.07 2.74 7.59
CA HIS A 308 21.75 2.42 8.85
C HIS A 308 21.03 3.03 10.05
N PHE A 309 20.64 4.31 9.97
CA PHE A 309 19.85 4.98 10.99
C PHE A 309 18.57 4.19 11.33
N VAL A 310 17.83 3.72 10.32
CA VAL A 310 16.63 2.89 10.53
C VAL A 310 16.94 1.60 11.27
N ILE A 311 18.05 0.92 10.95
CA ILE A 311 18.44 -0.30 11.66
C ILE A 311 18.76 0.01 13.12
N ASP A 312 19.44 1.10 13.41
CA ASP A 312 19.74 1.51 14.80
C ASP A 312 18.48 1.86 15.59
N GLU A 313 17.52 2.53 14.94
CA GLU A 313 16.20 2.78 15.53
C GLU A 313 15.43 1.47 15.79
N ILE A 314 15.51 0.50 14.88
CA ILE A 314 14.91 -0.84 15.09
C ILE A 314 15.54 -1.53 16.30
N ARG A 315 16.86 -1.43 16.50
CA ARG A 315 17.54 -2.02 17.67
C ARG A 315 17.05 -1.42 18.99
N GLN A 316 16.72 -0.13 18.98
CA GLN A 316 16.18 0.57 20.16
C GLN A 316 14.72 0.20 20.48
N LEU A 317 13.98 -0.44 19.56
CA LEU A 317 12.61 -0.91 19.81
C LEU A 317 12.53 -2.12 20.76
N GLY A 318 13.67 -2.64 21.24
CA GLY A 318 13.71 -3.50 22.43
C GLY A 318 13.84 -5.00 22.18
N PHE A 319 14.82 -5.43 21.38
CA PHE A 319 15.37 -6.79 21.46
C PHE A 319 16.89 -6.81 21.27
N PHE A 320 17.59 -6.25 22.24
CA PHE A 320 18.91 -6.70 22.72
C PHE A 320 18.93 -6.50 24.25
N SER A 321 18.17 -7.34 24.94
CA SER A 321 18.32 -7.63 26.36
C SER A 321 18.11 -9.12 26.57
#